data_AF-A0A8J6BAM1-F1
#
_entry.id   AF-A0A8J6BAM1-F1
#
_cell.length_a   1.000
_cell.length_b   1.000
_cell.length_c   1.000
_cell.angle_alpha   90.00
_cell.angle_beta   90.00
_cell.angle_gamma   90.00
#
_symmetry.space_group_name_H-M   'P 1'
#
loop_
_entity.id
_entity.type
_entity.pdbx_description
1 polymer ?
#
loop_
_entity_poly.entity_id
_entity_poly.type
_entity_poly.pdbx_seq_one_letter_code
_entity_poly.pdbx_strand_id
1 'polypeptide(L)' 'MVRTLIGPPSLVDLCHGLFIPRTATVTRGHPLRLEGSRFHHQHRRGFFTVRAVRLWNSLPEDVVMAGSIEEFEGLDVFL' A
#
# COMPACT_ATOMS: atom_id res chain seq x y z
N MET A 1 -10.09 -4.29 -51.42
CA MET A 1 -11.31 -4.38 -50.59
C MET A 1 -10.88 -4.88 -49.21
N VAL A 2 -10.87 -3.95 -48.25
CA VAL A 2 -10.76 -4.06 -46.77
C VAL A 2 -9.85 -5.12 -46.15
N ARG A 3 -8.61 -4.73 -45.80
CA ARG A 3 -7.82 -5.35 -44.72
C ARG A 3 -8.49 -5.00 -43.39
N THR A 4 -9.02 -5.99 -42.68
CA THR A 4 -9.53 -5.80 -41.32
C THR A 4 -8.33 -5.58 -40.38
N LEU A 5 -8.11 -4.34 -39.96
CA LEU A 5 -7.17 -4.03 -38.89
C LEU A 5 -7.78 -4.52 -37.58
N ILE A 6 -7.46 -5.75 -37.18
CA ILE A 6 -7.63 -6.15 -35.77
C ILE A 6 -6.56 -5.38 -35.01
N GLY A 7 -6.93 -4.19 -34.54
CA GLY A 7 -6.12 -3.45 -33.57
C GLY A 7 -5.93 -4.27 -32.30
N PRO A 8 -4.90 -3.98 -31.48
CA PRO A 8 -4.73 -4.66 -30.21
C PRO A 8 -6.04 -4.59 -29.41
N PRO A 9 -6.45 -5.69 -28.75
CA PRO A 9 -7.70 -5.71 -27.99
C PRO A 9 -7.74 -4.51 -27.06
N SER A 10 -8.88 -3.82 -27.01
CA SER A 10 -9.00 -2.66 -26.14
C SER A 10 -8.73 -3.09 -24.69
N LEU A 11 -8.26 -2.18 -23.85
CA LEU A 11 -8.06 -2.46 -22.41
C LEU A 11 -9.34 -3.04 -21.76
N VAL A 12 -10.52 -2.73 -22.31
CA VAL A 12 -11.81 -3.26 -21.88
C VAL A 12 -11.98 -4.75 -22.27
N ASP A 13 -11.54 -5.14 -23.46
CA ASP A 13 -11.61 -6.53 -23.96
C ASP A 13 -10.64 -7.46 -23.20
N LEU A 14 -9.47 -6.95 -22.81
CA LEU A 14 -8.51 -7.68 -21.97
C LEU A 14 -9.04 -7.90 -20.55
N CYS A 15 -9.77 -6.92 -20.00
CA CYS A 15 -10.32 -7.00 -18.65
C CYS A 15 -11.34 -8.14 -18.47
N HIS A 16 -12.11 -8.48 -19.50
CA HIS A 16 -13.11 -9.56 -19.42
C HIS A 16 -12.52 -10.95 -19.17
N GLY A 17 -11.24 -11.19 -19.50
CA GLY A 17 -10.57 -12.48 -19.29
C GLY A 17 -9.74 -12.58 -18.00
N LEU A 18 -9.39 -11.44 -17.39
CA LEU A 18 -8.47 -11.38 -16.24
C LEU A 18 -9.20 -11.09 -14.92
N PHE A 19 -10.33 -10.38 -14.95
CA PHE A 19 -11.05 -9.99 -13.74
C PHE A 19 -12.57 -10.08 -13.91
N ILE A 20 -13.25 -10.52 -12.86
CA ILE A 20 -14.71 -10.58 -12.83
C ILE A 20 -15.24 -9.21 -12.37
N PRO A 21 -16.11 -8.52 -13.13
CA PRO A 21 -16.69 -7.25 -12.71
C PRO A 21 -17.88 -7.47 -11.74
N ARG A 22 -17.99 -6.61 -10.72
CA ARG A 22 -19.09 -6.59 -9.75
C ARG A 22 -20.13 -5.53 -10.13
N THR A 23 -21.40 -5.90 -10.21
CA THR A 23 -22.54 -5.05 -10.62
C THR A 23 -23.02 -4.03 -9.56
N ALA A 24 -22.21 -3.73 -8.53
CA ALA A 24 -22.65 -2.90 -7.41
C ALA A 24 -22.55 -1.39 -7.71
N THR A 25 -23.59 -0.65 -7.38
CA THR A 25 -23.84 0.77 -7.77
C THR A 25 -23.04 1.82 -7.02
N VAL A 26 -22.29 1.48 -5.96
CA VAL A 26 -21.60 2.48 -5.13
C VAL A 26 -20.11 2.22 -5.08
N THR A 27 -19.39 3.01 -5.85
CA THR A 27 -17.96 3.28 -5.70
C THR A 27 -17.79 4.78 -5.47
N ARG A 28 -16.64 5.21 -4.95
CA ARG A 28 -16.29 6.64 -4.85
C ARG A 28 -15.92 7.18 -6.24
N GLY A 29 -16.90 7.26 -7.15
CA GLY A 29 -16.78 7.93 -8.45
C GLY A 29 -16.29 7.09 -9.64
N HIS A 30 -16.20 5.75 -9.55
CA HIS A 30 -15.75 4.90 -10.67
C HIS A 30 -16.81 3.89 -11.13
N PRO A 31 -17.19 3.84 -12.42
CA PRO A 31 -18.35 3.05 -12.88
C PRO A 31 -18.15 1.53 -12.79
N LEU A 32 -16.90 1.05 -12.71
CA LEU A 32 -16.57 -0.37 -12.66
C LEU A 32 -15.95 -0.74 -11.31
N ARG A 33 -16.29 -1.93 -10.80
CA ARG A 33 -15.69 -2.51 -9.60
C ARG A 33 -15.25 -3.93 -9.92
N LEU A 34 -14.03 -4.31 -9.51
CA LEU A 34 -13.58 -5.71 -9.59
C LEU A 34 -14.23 -6.53 -8.46
N GLU A 35 -14.62 -7.75 -8.76
CA GLU A 35 -14.98 -8.77 -7.78
C GLU A 35 -13.70 -9.28 -7.12
N GLY A 36 -13.31 -8.62 -6.05
CA GLY A 36 -12.27 -9.08 -5.14
C GLY A 36 -12.87 -9.78 -3.93
N SER A 37 -12.14 -10.75 -3.37
CA SER A 37 -12.43 -11.25 -2.03
C SER A 37 -12.40 -10.08 -1.03
N ARG A 38 -13.28 -10.12 -0.03
CA ARG A 38 -13.24 -9.12 1.04
C ARG A 38 -11.88 -9.22 1.71
N PHE A 39 -11.12 -8.13 1.70
CA PHE A 39 -9.84 -8.08 2.40
C PHE A 39 -10.08 -8.44 3.87
N HIS A 40 -9.48 -9.55 4.32
CA HIS A 40 -9.65 -10.02 5.69
C HIS A 40 -8.78 -9.14 6.60
N HIS A 41 -9.37 -8.03 7.06
CA HIS A 41 -8.77 -7.09 8.01
C HIS A 41 -8.38 -7.75 9.36
N GLN A 42 -8.74 -9.02 9.56
CA GLN A 42 -8.47 -9.79 10.77
C GLN A 42 -6.98 -9.95 11.08
N HIS A 43 -6.09 -9.80 10.10
CA HIS A 43 -4.65 -9.73 10.34
C HIS A 43 -4.27 -8.61 11.30
N ARG A 44 -5.05 -7.52 11.37
CA ARG A 44 -4.84 -6.41 12.32
C ARG A 44 -5.65 -6.55 13.61
N ARG A 45 -6.41 -7.64 13.78
CA ARG A 45 -7.32 -7.82 14.93
C ARG A 45 -6.59 -8.11 16.25
N GLY A 46 -5.30 -8.43 16.20
CA GLY A 46 -4.47 -8.69 17.38
C GLY A 46 -3.28 -7.75 17.57
N PHE A 47 -3.11 -6.74 16.72
CA PHE A 47 -1.96 -5.84 16.78
C PHE A 47 -2.40 -4.44 17.19
N PHE A 48 -1.89 -3.97 18.33
CA PHE A 48 -1.94 -2.57 18.68
C PHE A 48 -0.78 -1.86 18.00
N THR A 49 -1.07 -0.77 17.29
CA THR A 49 -0.01 0.10 16.78
C THR A 49 0.43 1.01 17.92
N VAL A 50 1.63 0.77 18.46
CA VAL A 50 2.25 1.71 19.40
C VAL A 50 2.85 2.84 18.57
N ARG A 51 2.36 4.06 18.80
CA ARG A 51 2.89 5.24 18.13
C ARG A 51 4.21 5.64 18.81
N ALA A 52 5.34 5.22 18.26
CA ALA A 52 6.67 5.54 18.78
C ALA A 52 7.05 7.03 18.63
N VAL A 53 6.20 7.85 18.01
CA VAL A 53 6.45 9.29 17.76
C VAL A 53 6.89 10.04 19.02
N ARG A 54 6.31 9.74 20.19
CA ARG A 54 6.73 10.38 21.44
C ARG A 54 8.15 9.99 21.87
N LEU A 55 8.52 8.72 21.67
CA LEU A 55 9.85 8.20 21.99
C LEU A 55 10.91 8.75 21.03
N TRP A 56 10.58 8.79 19.72
CA TRP A 56 11.43 9.42 18.71
C TRP A 56 11.62 10.92 18.98
N ASN A 57 10.56 11.63 19.38
CA ASN A 57 10.65 13.06 19.69
C ASN A 57 11.38 13.36 21.02
N SER A 58 11.58 12.36 21.89
CA SER A 58 12.37 12.52 23.12
C SER A 58 13.83 12.16 22.93
N LEU A 59 14.25 11.74 21.73
CA LEU A 59 15.65 11.45 21.48
C LEU A 59 16.50 12.72 21.57
N PRO A 60 17.68 12.64 22.19
CA PRO A 60 18.67 13.71 22.17
C PRO A 60 19.09 14.10 20.75
N GLU A 61 19.47 15.36 20.55
CA GLU A 61 19.85 15.89 19.24
C GLU A 61 21.06 15.17 18.64
N ASP A 62 22.07 14.88 19.46
CA ASP A 62 23.26 14.10 19.10
C ASP A 62 22.92 12.70 18.58
N VAL A 63 21.92 12.04 19.18
CA VAL A 63 21.43 10.73 18.73
C VAL A 63 20.73 10.84 17.36
N VAL A 64 19.97 11.91 17.13
CA VAL A 64 19.28 12.17 15.86
C VAL A 64 20.27 12.59 14.76
N MET A 65 21.36 13.24 15.13
CA MET A 65 22.37 13.78 14.22
C MET A 65 23.50 12.79 13.90
N ALA A 66 23.47 11.57 14.46
CA ALA A 66 24.45 10.52 14.17
C ALA A 66 24.51 10.21 12.66
N GLY A 67 25.72 10.23 12.10
CA GLY A 67 25.96 10.03 10.66
C GLY A 67 26.11 8.57 10.25
N SER A 68 26.34 7.67 11.22
CA SER A 68 26.45 6.23 11.00
C SER A 68 25.81 5.42 12.13
N ILE A 69 25.65 4.12 11.89
CA ILE A 69 25.08 3.20 12.88
C ILE A 69 26.04 2.98 14.06
N GLU A 70 27.36 2.99 13.81
CA GLU A 70 28.37 2.85 14.86
C GLU A 70 28.39 4.07 15.79
N GLU A 71 28.17 5.28 15.26
CA GLU A 71 28.01 6.50 16.06
C GLU A 71 26.72 6.46 16.89
N PHE A 72 25.63 5.97 16.30
CA PHE A 72 24.36 5.81 17.01
C PHE A 72 24.43 4.76 18.14
N GLU A 73 25.01 3.59 17.88
CA GLU A 73 25.18 2.51 18.88
C GLU A 73 26.12 2.91 20.03
N GLY A 74 27.11 3.77 19.76
CA GLY A 74 27.97 4.33 20.80
C GLY A 74 27.24 5.27 21.78
N LEU A 75 26.13 5.87 21.36
CA LEU A 75 25.28 6.73 22.19
C LEU A 75 24.21 5.94 22.97
N ASP A 76 23.87 4.74 22.52
CA ASP A 76 22.89 3.83 23.14
C ASP A 76 23.40 3.20 24.45
N VAL A 77 24.66 3.45 24.84
CA VAL A 77 25.28 2.98 26.10
C VAL A 77 24.71 3.70 27.34
N PHE A 78 23.90 4.76 27.16
CA PHE A 78 23.40 5.61 28.26
C PHE A 78 21.87 5.56 28.49
N LEU A 79 21.14 4.61 27.88
CA LEU A 79 19.72 4.33 28.17
C LEU A 79 19.49 3.10 29.06
#